data_AF-W1V1C5-F1
#
_entry.id   AF-W1V1C5-F1
#
_cell.length_a   1.000
_cell.length_b   1.000
_cell.length_c   1.000
_cell.angle_alpha   90.00
_cell.angle_beta   90.00
_cell.angle_gamma   90.00
#
_symmetry.space_group_name_H-M   'P 1'
#
loop_
_entity.id
_entity.type
_entity.pdbx_description
1 polymer ?
#
loop_
_entity_poly.entity_id
_entity_poly.type
_entity_poly.pdbx_seq_one_letter_code
_entity_poly.pdbx_strand_id
1 'polypeptide(L)'
;MVPNLAIHMNRSVNDGVKLNRQKEMLPILMMERNNEDNPTKLLNNRNNPSLFPESDSQYDEWTKFLADEVDCDPSEILSYEMTLYPTEQGCVLGTEGDFISSPR
;
A
#
# COMPACT_ATOMS: atom_id res chain seq x y z
N MET A 1 -1.88 -1.23 4.26
CA MET A 1 -2.69 -0.74 5.40
C MET A 1 -3.39 0.55 5.02
N VAL A 2 -4.64 0.80 5.46
CA VAL A 2 -5.30 2.11 5.32
C VAL A 2 -5.34 2.79 6.69
N PRO A 3 -4.46 3.76 6.99
CA PRO A 3 -4.41 4.39 8.32
C PRO A 3 -5.49 5.46 8.50
N ASN A 4 -6.03 5.55 9.71
CA ASN A 4 -6.88 6.68 10.11
C ASN A 4 -6.02 7.89 10.52
N LEU A 5 -6.54 9.10 10.27
CA LEU A 5 -5.96 10.32 10.80
C LEU A 5 -6.06 10.33 12.33
N ALA A 6 -4.98 10.73 13.00
CA ALA A 6 -4.94 10.80 14.45
C ALA A 6 -6.07 11.70 15.01
N ILE A 7 -6.75 11.24 16.07
CA ILE A 7 -7.86 11.98 16.72
C ILE A 7 -7.45 13.38 17.19
N HIS A 8 -6.18 13.59 17.52
CA HIS A 8 -5.65 14.91 17.89
C HIS A 8 -5.81 15.95 16.76
N MET A 9 -5.74 15.49 15.50
CA MET A 9 -5.89 16.30 14.28
C MET A 9 -7.35 16.34 13.79
N ASN A 10 -8.20 15.41 14.24
CA ASN A 10 -9.65 15.42 13.99
C ASN A 10 -10.42 14.94 15.23
N ARG A 11 -10.70 15.88 16.16
CA ARG A 11 -11.29 15.56 17.47
C ARG A 11 -12.76 15.14 17.40
N SER A 12 -13.47 15.54 16.35
CA SER A 12 -14.88 15.21 16.12
C SER A 12 -15.08 13.88 15.40
N VAL A 13 -14.04 13.04 15.22
CA VAL A 13 -14.12 11.79 14.46
C VAL A 13 -15.16 10.81 15.03
N ASN A 14 -15.37 10.83 16.35
CA ASN A 14 -16.32 9.95 17.03
C ASN A 14 -17.80 10.34 16.81
N ASP A 15 -18.06 11.55 16.30
CA ASP A 15 -19.41 12.01 15.94
C ASP A 15 -19.87 11.46 14.58
N GLY A 16 -19.00 10.69 13.92
CA GLY A 16 -19.20 10.12 12.59
C GLY A 16 -18.48 10.93 11.52
N VAL A 17 -17.70 10.23 10.69
CA VAL A 17 -16.98 10.84 9.56
C VAL A 17 -17.32 10.08 8.28
N LYS A 18 -17.78 10.82 7.27
CA LYS A 18 -17.95 10.26 5.92
C LYS A 18 -16.61 10.32 5.20
N LEU A 19 -15.98 9.16 5.05
CA LEU A 19 -14.69 9.06 4.36
C LEU A 19 -14.84 9.19 2.84
N ASN A 20 -13.92 9.92 2.22
CA ASN A 20 -13.78 10.00 0.77
C ASN A 20 -13.00 8.79 0.22
N ARG A 21 -13.66 7.97 -0.59
CA ARG A 21 -13.06 6.73 -1.16
C ARG A 21 -11.79 6.97 -2.00
N GLN A 22 -11.68 8.09 -2.72
CA GLN A 22 -10.54 8.33 -3.61
C GLN A 22 -9.34 8.93 -2.87
N LYS A 23 -9.57 9.70 -1.81
CA LYS A 23 -8.52 10.48 -1.13
C LYS A 23 -8.09 9.85 0.20
N GLU A 24 -9.02 9.25 0.93
CA GLU A 24 -8.80 8.81 2.31
C GLU A 24 -8.70 7.29 2.44
N MET A 25 -9.10 6.53 1.41
CA MET A 25 -8.98 5.07 1.38
C MET A 25 -7.80 4.57 0.55
N LEU A 26 -6.83 5.44 0.24
CA LEU A 26 -5.62 5.02 -0.45
C LEU A 26 -4.72 4.24 0.53
N PRO A 27 -4.37 2.99 0.22
CA PRO A 27 -3.56 2.16 1.09
C PRO A 27 -2.08 2.56 1.02
N ILE A 28 -1.41 2.50 2.17
CA ILE A 28 0.05 2.53 2.25
C ILE A 28 0.57 1.10 2.08
N LEU A 29 1.52 0.93 1.16
CA LEU A 29 2.14 -0.35 0.82
C LEU A 29 3.63 -0.37 1.18
N MET A 30 4.40 0.61 0.68
CA MET A 30 5.85 0.70 0.85
C MET A 30 6.28 2.16 1.05
N MET A 31 7.45 2.35 1.65
CA MET A 31 8.11 3.65 1.80
C MET A 31 9.49 3.58 1.15
N GLU A 32 9.77 4.50 0.23
CA GLU A 32 11.11 4.63 -0.34
C GLU A 32 12.06 5.19 0.73
N ARG A 33 13.23 4.58 0.89
CA ARG A 33 14.30 5.12 1.74
C ARG A 33 15.14 6.08 0.92
N ASN A 34 15.13 7.34 1.31
CA ASN A 34 16.11 8.32 0.83
C ASN A 34 17.45 8.05 1.52
N ASN A 35 18.30 7.23 0.91
CA ASN A 35 19.69 7.13 1.33
C ASN A 35 20.42 8.37 0.76
N GLU A 36 20.73 9.35 1.62
CA GLU A 36 21.49 10.55 1.23
C GLU A 36 22.89 10.24 0.68
N ASP A 37 23.35 8.99 0.81
CA ASP A 37 24.62 8.49 0.25
C ASP A 37 24.54 8.11 -1.24
N ASN A 38 23.37 8.19 -1.89
CA ASN A 38 23.22 8.02 -3.34
C ASN A 38 22.71 9.33 -4.00
N PRO A 39 23.58 10.12 -4.65
CA PRO A 39 23.27 11.47 -5.13
C PRO A 39 22.26 11.58 -6.29
N THR A 40 21.61 10.50 -6.72
CA THR A 40 20.82 10.47 -7.97
C THR A 40 19.31 10.68 -7.84
N LYS A 41 18.72 10.85 -6.65
CA LYS A 41 17.25 10.86 -6.48
C LYS A 41 16.63 12.14 -5.93
N LEU A 42 17.22 13.30 -6.19
CA LEU A 42 16.57 14.59 -5.94
C LEU A 42 16.07 15.16 -7.26
N LEU A 43 14.76 15.41 -7.34
CA LEU A 43 13.98 16.08 -8.40
C LEU A 43 13.22 15.15 -9.34
N ASN A 44 11.94 14.94 -9.06
CA ASN A 44 10.90 15.18 -10.08
C ASN A 44 9.52 15.32 -9.42
N ASN A 45 9.06 16.56 -9.34
CA ASN A 45 7.70 16.90 -8.95
C ASN A 45 7.22 18.00 -9.91
N ARG A 46 6.07 17.81 -10.57
CA ARG A 46 4.83 18.51 -10.13
C ARG A 46 3.59 18.33 -11.02
N ASN A 47 3.66 18.01 -12.31
CA ASN A 47 2.44 18.08 -13.16
C ASN A 47 2.19 16.87 -14.08
N ASN A 48 2.48 15.65 -13.59
CA ASN A 48 2.27 14.33 -14.22
C ASN A 48 3.33 13.91 -15.28
N PRO A 49 4.46 13.31 -14.85
CA PRO A 49 5.38 12.56 -15.70
C PRO A 49 5.13 11.04 -15.57
N SER A 50 5.59 10.23 -16.51
CA SER A 50 5.58 8.74 -16.42
C SER A 50 5.96 8.28 -15.01
N LEU A 51 5.31 7.25 -14.43
CA LEU A 51 5.53 6.88 -13.01
C LEU A 51 7.01 6.69 -12.65
N PHE A 52 7.86 6.42 -13.65
CA PHE A 52 9.32 6.44 -13.58
C PHE A 52 9.86 7.44 -14.60
N PRO A 53 10.85 8.28 -14.22
CA PRO A 53 11.98 8.45 -15.12
C PRO A 53 13.34 8.47 -14.43
N GLU A 54 14.27 7.75 -15.07
CA GLU A 54 15.74 7.81 -15.01
C GLU A 54 16.42 7.40 -13.69
N SER A 55 16.54 6.08 -13.52
CA SER A 55 17.74 5.48 -12.95
C SER A 55 18.24 4.44 -13.95
N ASP A 56 19.55 4.17 -14.02
CA ASP A 56 20.22 3.19 -14.90
C ASP A 56 19.78 1.71 -14.69
N SER A 57 18.60 1.50 -14.09
CA SER A 57 17.95 0.26 -13.74
C SER A 57 16.74 0.04 -14.66
N GLN A 58 16.76 -1.03 -15.45
CA GLN A 58 15.68 -1.36 -16.42
C GLN A 58 14.28 -1.49 -15.78
N TYR A 59 14.20 -1.81 -14.49
CA TYR A 59 12.97 -2.04 -13.74
C TYR A 59 12.95 -1.26 -12.42
N ASP A 60 11.78 -0.85 -11.96
CA ASP A 60 11.58 -0.15 -10.69
C ASP A 60 11.60 -1.09 -9.49
N GLU A 61 11.56 -0.53 -8.28
CA GLU A 61 11.63 -1.31 -7.03
C GLU A 61 10.40 -2.20 -6.83
N TRP A 62 9.22 -1.73 -7.26
CA TRP A 62 7.99 -2.50 -7.17
C TRP A 62 7.98 -3.72 -8.09
N THR A 63 8.40 -3.57 -9.36
CA THR A 63 8.46 -4.72 -10.28
C THR A 63 9.48 -5.76 -9.80
N LYS A 64 10.62 -5.32 -9.25
CA LYS A 64 11.61 -6.23 -8.64
C LYS A 64 11.01 -6.99 -7.45
N PHE A 65 10.31 -6.28 -6.56
CA PHE A 65 9.62 -6.91 -5.43
C PHE A 65 8.61 -7.98 -5.89
N LEU A 66 7.81 -7.67 -6.92
CA LEU A 66 6.86 -8.64 -7.47
C LEU A 66 7.57 -9.85 -8.10
N ALA A 67 8.64 -9.62 -8.85
CA ALA A 67 9.43 -10.65 -9.52
C ALA A 67 10.06 -11.63 -8.50
N ASP A 68 10.61 -11.09 -7.42
CA ASP A 68 11.17 -11.88 -6.32
C ASP A 68 10.10 -12.74 -5.62
N GLU A 69 8.89 -12.21 -5.43
CA GLU A 69 7.78 -12.93 -4.79
C GLU A 69 7.23 -14.07 -5.65
N VAL A 70 7.21 -13.92 -6.98
CA VAL A 70 6.71 -14.94 -7.91
C VAL A 70 7.80 -15.83 -8.52
N ASP A 71 9.07 -15.64 -8.11
CA ASP A 71 10.25 -16.36 -8.60
C ASP A 71 10.37 -16.32 -10.14
N CYS A 72 10.24 -15.13 -10.73
CA CYS A 72 10.38 -14.91 -12.17
C CYS A 72 11.33 -13.76 -12.49
N ASP A 73 11.73 -13.62 -13.76
CA ASP A 73 12.50 -12.44 -14.17
C ASP A 73 11.57 -11.21 -14.29
N PRO A 74 12.00 -9.99 -13.87
CA PRO A 74 11.19 -8.78 -14.02
C PRO A 74 10.70 -8.50 -15.44
N SER A 75 11.42 -8.97 -16.47
CA SER A 75 11.03 -8.85 -17.87
C SER A 75 9.82 -9.71 -18.25
N GLU A 76 9.51 -10.74 -17.47
CA GLU A 76 8.38 -11.64 -17.71
C GLU A 76 7.05 -11.07 -17.16
N ILE A 77 7.12 -10.03 -16.32
CA ILE A 77 5.93 -9.33 -15.80
C ILE A 77 5.40 -8.35 -16.85
N LEU A 78 4.35 -8.75 -17.56
CA LEU A 78 3.69 -7.91 -18.57
C LEU A 78 2.63 -6.98 -17.97
N SER A 79 1.85 -7.49 -17.02
CA SER A 79 0.81 -6.77 -16.29
C SER A 79 0.43 -7.55 -15.03
N TYR A 80 -0.24 -6.87 -14.10
CA TYR A 80 -0.75 -7.47 -12.88
C TYR A 80 -2.16 -6.96 -12.55
N GLU A 81 -2.97 -7.82 -11.96
CA GLU A 81 -4.25 -7.47 -11.33
C GLU A 81 -4.17 -7.87 -9.86
N MET A 82 -4.40 -6.93 -8.96
CA MET A 82 -4.26 -7.14 -7.53
C MET A 82 -5.50 -6.66 -6.78
N THR A 83 -5.86 -7.40 -5.73
CA THR A 83 -6.95 -7.03 -4.82
C THR A 83 -6.43 -7.02 -3.39
N LEU A 84 -7.01 -6.15 -2.57
CA LEU A 84 -6.69 -6.08 -1.14
C LEU A 84 -7.76 -6.82 -0.35
N TYR A 85 -7.33 -7.66 0.56
CA TYR A 85 -8.19 -8.43 1.47
C TYR A 85 -7.63 -8.39 2.90
N PRO A 86 -8.48 -8.54 3.93
CA PRO A 86 -8.01 -8.71 5.30
C PRO A 86 -7.24 -10.02 5.44
N THR A 87 -6.04 -9.96 6.01
CA THR A 87 -5.22 -11.16 6.27
C THR A 87 -5.49 -11.79 7.64
N GLU A 88 -6.51 -11.28 8.36
CA GLU A 88 -6.94 -11.81 9.66
C GLU A 88 -7.54 -13.21 9.50
N GLN A 89 -7.07 -14.16 10.30
CA GLN A 89 -7.62 -15.51 10.30
C GLN A 89 -8.99 -15.54 10.99
N GLY A 90 -9.87 -16.42 10.49
CA GLY A 90 -11.16 -16.64 11.12
C GLY A 90 -11.04 -17.17 12.54
N CYS A 91 -11.92 -16.72 13.44
CA CYS A 91 -11.96 -17.14 14.83
C CYS A 91 -13.39 -17.35 15.36
N VAL A 92 -13.49 -18.11 16.44
CA VAL A 92 -14.73 -18.30 17.21
C VAL A 92 -14.78 -17.24 18.30
N LEU A 93 -15.95 -16.60 18.47
CA LEU A 93 -16.20 -15.52 19.41
C LEU A 93 -17.41 -15.84 20.31
N GLY A 94 -17.56 -15.06 21.39
CA GLY A 94 -18.62 -15.24 22.40
C GLY A 94 -18.15 -16.13 23.56
N THR A 95 -18.78 -15.97 24.73
CA THR A 95 -18.39 -16.70 25.94
C THR A 95 -18.49 -18.21 25.78
N GLU A 96 -19.49 -18.67 25.03
CA GLU A 96 -19.73 -20.09 24.73
C GLU A 96 -19.29 -20.50 23.32
N GLY A 97 -18.66 -19.59 22.57
CA GLY A 97 -18.23 -19.85 21.19
C GLY A 97 -19.36 -19.86 20.15
N ASP A 98 -20.46 -19.15 20.42
CA ASP A 98 -21.66 -19.14 19.58
C ASP A 98 -21.50 -18.35 18.26
N PHE A 99 -20.40 -17.62 18.08
CA PHE A 99 -20.19 -16.74 16.92
C PHE A 99 -18.93 -17.11 16.14
N ILE A 100 -18.96 -16.88 14.82
CA ILE A 100 -17.80 -16.99 13.94
C ILE A 100 -17.51 -15.60 13.36
N SER A 101 -16.27 -15.15 13.48
CA SER A 101 -15.75 -13.97 12.78
C SER A 101 -14.73 -14.43 11.76
N SER A 102 -15.01 -14.22 10.48
CA SER A 102 -14.07 -14.52 9.40
C SER A 102 -14.28 -13.52 8.26
N PRO A 103 -13.20 -12.92 7.72
CA PRO A 103 -13.27 -12.25 6.44
C PRO A 103 -13.57 -13.25 5.31
N ARG A 104 -13.96 -12.72 4.15
CA ARG A 104 -14.23 -13.50 2.93
C ARG A 104 -12.94 -13.86 2.20
#